data_AF-A0A3C0ATE2-F1
#
_entry.id   AF-A0A3C0ATE2-F1
#
_cell.length_a   1.000
_cell.length_b   1.000
_cell.length_c   1.000
_cell.angle_alpha   90.00
_cell.angle_beta   90.00
_cell.angle_gamma   90.00
#
_symmetry.space_group_name_H-M   'P 1'
#
loop_
_entity.id
_entity.type
_entity.pdbx_description
1 polymer ?
#
loop_
_entity_poly.entity_id
_entity_poly.type
_entity_poly.pdbx_seq_one_letter_code
_entity_poly.pdbx_strand_id
1 'polypeptide(L)'
;MQPEVQILTGIAGSGKTDRLLKEYRRALQEGLKRHIPGNTLWISPTVRSRRQVLDQLLCPEMPVCFAPHVYTFEAFAETILQSLDQPVQTLPEISKRYLLRSIVDDLIASGQIQYFSSIAGTSGFLDLISHFISELKREEIWPEQFSEACARLKTDSRQKDQELGFIYDRYQVALHEMRRYDSEGRFWSARTALQEGMWGPFGQFDLIVLDGFADFTHTQYEIL
;
A
#
# COMPACT_ATOMS: atom_id res chain seq x y z
N MET A 1 18.47 19.55 7.13
CA MET A 1 17.71 20.67 6.53
C MET A 1 16.25 20.22 6.55
N GLN A 2 15.31 21.04 7.05
CA GLN A 2 13.90 20.63 7.04
C GLN A 2 13.39 20.67 5.58
N PRO A 3 12.58 19.68 5.15
CA PRO A 3 12.00 19.70 3.81
C PRO A 3 11.05 20.89 3.65
N GLU A 4 11.12 21.57 2.52
CA GLU A 4 10.17 22.63 2.16
C GLU A 4 8.96 22.00 1.46
N VAL A 5 7.76 22.22 2.00
CA VAL A 5 6.51 21.73 1.39
C VAL A 5 5.84 22.85 0.63
N GLN A 6 5.64 22.66 -0.69
CA GLN A 6 4.95 23.61 -1.56
C GLN A 6 3.66 22.99 -2.09
N ILE A 7 2.55 23.73 -1.98
CA ILE A 7 1.24 23.29 -2.46
C ILE A 7 0.85 24.12 -3.69
N LEU A 8 0.75 23.48 -4.84
CA LEU A 8 0.28 24.09 -6.08
C LEU A 8 -1.22 23.80 -6.28
N THR A 9 -2.05 24.82 -6.10
CA THR A 9 -3.51 24.71 -6.30
C THR A 9 -3.97 25.38 -7.59
N GLY A 10 -5.15 25.00 -8.07
CA GLY A 10 -5.75 25.53 -9.30
C GLY A 10 -6.84 24.60 -9.83
N ILE A 11 -7.74 25.15 -10.65
CA ILE A 11 -8.83 24.38 -11.26
C ILE A 11 -8.32 23.29 -12.23
N ALA A 12 -9.18 22.34 -12.61
CA ALA A 12 -8.87 21.37 -13.66
C ALA A 12 -8.48 22.11 -14.95
N GLY A 13 -7.44 21.65 -15.65
CA GLY A 13 -6.94 22.28 -16.87
C GLY A 13 -6.11 23.55 -16.67
N SER A 14 -5.81 23.98 -15.43
CA SER A 14 -5.00 25.19 -15.18
C SER A 14 -3.49 25.02 -15.42
N GLY A 15 -3.04 23.90 -16.00
CA GLY A 15 -1.62 23.64 -16.28
C GLY A 15 -0.77 23.23 -15.07
N LYS A 16 -1.37 22.70 -13.99
CA LYS A 16 -0.62 22.25 -12.79
C LYS A 16 0.39 21.17 -13.12
N THR A 17 -0.06 20.10 -13.78
CA THR A 17 0.78 18.99 -14.22
C THR A 17 1.90 19.48 -15.15
N ASP A 18 1.61 20.39 -16.09
CA ASP A 18 2.63 20.97 -16.97
C ASP A 18 3.71 21.75 -16.21
N ARG A 19 3.30 22.50 -15.17
CA ARG A 19 4.24 23.22 -14.30
C ARG A 19 5.09 22.24 -13.48
N LEU A 20 4.48 21.23 -12.87
CA LEU A 20 5.18 20.20 -12.11
C LEU A 20 6.15 19.41 -12.99
N LEU A 21 5.76 19.05 -14.22
CA LEU A 21 6.65 18.40 -15.19
C LEU A 21 7.87 19.28 -15.54
N LYS A 22 7.69 20.59 -15.71
CA LYS A 22 8.82 21.50 -15.96
C LYS A 22 9.80 21.53 -14.79
N GLU A 23 9.30 21.59 -13.56
CA GLU A 23 10.14 21.52 -12.35
C GLU A 23 10.83 20.17 -12.22
N TYR A 24 10.11 19.07 -12.48
CA TYR A 24 10.66 17.73 -12.42
C TYR A 24 11.78 17.51 -13.46
N ARG A 25 11.58 17.96 -14.71
CA ARG A 25 12.64 17.92 -15.74
C ARG A 25 13.87 18.73 -15.33
N ARG A 26 13.67 19.92 -14.73
CA ARG A 26 14.79 20.74 -14.22
C ARG A 26 15.58 20.00 -13.14
N ALA A 27 14.89 19.39 -12.18
CA ALA A 27 15.53 18.63 -11.10
C ALA A 27 16.29 17.41 -11.63
N LEU A 28 15.71 16.66 -12.58
CA LEU A 28 16.38 15.54 -13.26
C LEU A 28 17.66 15.99 -13.99
N GLN A 29 17.59 17.08 -14.75
CA GLN A 29 18.75 17.64 -15.45
C GLN A 29 19.84 18.10 -14.48
N GLU A 30 19.46 18.69 -13.35
CA GLU A 30 20.42 19.15 -12.34
C GLU A 30 21.09 17.98 -11.60
N GLY A 31 20.34 16.91 -11.29
CA GLY A 31 20.92 15.66 -10.80
C GLY A 31 21.91 15.04 -11.78
N LEU A 32 21.58 15.06 -13.08
CA LEU A 32 22.48 14.56 -14.13
C LEU A 32 23.77 15.38 -14.23
N LYS A 33 23.69 16.72 -14.19
CA LYS A 33 24.87 17.62 -14.19
C LYS A 33 25.78 17.39 -12.99
N ARG A 34 25.20 17.07 -11.82
CA ARG A 34 25.94 16.74 -10.60
C ARG A 34 26.50 15.31 -10.61
N HIS A 35 26.21 14.51 -11.63
CA HIS A 35 26.54 13.08 -11.73
C HIS A 35 25.90 12.20 -10.65
N ILE A 36 24.72 12.60 -10.17
CA ILE A 36 23.94 11.87 -9.15
C ILE A 36 22.48 11.74 -9.63
N PRO A 37 22.21 10.94 -10.68
CA PRO A 37 20.84 10.72 -11.16
C PRO A 37 20.02 9.92 -10.13
N GLY A 38 18.69 10.02 -10.21
CA GLY A 38 17.79 9.23 -9.36
C GLY A 38 17.42 9.86 -8.01
N ASN A 39 17.80 11.11 -7.75
CA ASN A 39 17.43 11.83 -6.52
C ASN A 39 16.08 12.57 -6.63
N THR A 40 15.24 12.23 -7.60
CA THR A 40 13.88 12.79 -7.72
C THR A 40 12.87 11.67 -7.58
N LEU A 41 11.66 11.98 -7.13
CA LEU A 41 10.55 11.03 -7.04
C LEU A 41 9.27 11.69 -7.54
N TRP A 42 8.55 11.03 -8.44
CA TRP A 42 7.19 11.41 -8.81
C TRP A 42 6.25 10.27 -8.44
N ILE A 43 5.30 10.53 -7.54
CA ILE A 43 4.22 9.58 -7.25
C ILE A 43 2.95 10.02 -7.99
N SER A 44 2.38 9.08 -8.74
CA SER A 44 1.13 9.22 -9.48
C SER A 44 0.05 8.31 -8.87
N PRO A 45 -1.24 8.68 -8.91
CA PRO A 45 -2.31 7.90 -8.29
C PRO A 45 -2.60 6.57 -8.99
N THR A 46 -2.29 6.46 -10.29
CA THR A 46 -2.63 5.28 -11.08
C THR A 46 -1.51 4.91 -12.04
N VAL A 47 -1.51 3.64 -12.48
CA VAL A 47 -0.60 3.18 -13.54
C VAL A 47 -0.78 4.00 -14.82
N ARG A 48 -2.02 4.44 -15.11
CA ARG A 48 -2.32 5.26 -16.29
C ARG A 48 -1.67 6.65 -16.20
N SER A 49 -1.86 7.37 -15.09
CA SER A 49 -1.24 8.69 -14.91
C SER A 49 0.27 8.60 -14.83
N ARG A 50 0.83 7.56 -14.21
CA ARG A 50 2.26 7.26 -14.25
C ARG A 50 2.79 7.13 -15.68
N ARG A 51 2.12 6.35 -16.54
CA ARG A 51 2.50 6.21 -17.95
C ARG A 51 2.44 7.55 -18.68
N GLN A 52 1.37 8.32 -18.47
CA GLN A 52 1.24 9.64 -19.05
C GLN A 52 2.39 10.58 -18.65
N VAL A 53 2.80 10.57 -17.39
CA VAL A 53 3.96 11.36 -16.92
C VAL A 53 5.24 10.89 -17.62
N LEU A 54 5.48 9.58 -17.70
CA LEU A 54 6.64 9.01 -18.39
C LEU A 54 6.69 9.41 -19.88
N ASP A 55 5.55 9.31 -20.58
CA ASP A 55 5.44 9.68 -22.00
C ASP A 55 5.70 11.18 -22.22
N GLN A 56 5.29 12.01 -21.25
CA GLN A 56 5.48 13.46 -21.32
C GLN A 56 6.86 13.89 -20.82
N LEU A 57 7.62 13.06 -20.11
CA LEU A 57 8.91 13.49 -19.55
C LEU A 57 9.92 13.84 -20.64
N LEU A 58 9.97 13.05 -21.71
CA LEU A 58 10.91 13.25 -22.80
C LEU A 58 10.51 14.47 -23.65
N CYS A 59 11.49 15.29 -24.00
CA CYS A 59 11.33 16.44 -24.88
C CYS A 59 12.61 16.64 -25.71
N PRO A 60 12.62 17.51 -26.75
CA PRO A 60 13.82 17.74 -27.55
C PRO A 60 15.05 18.14 -26.73
N GLU A 61 14.85 18.85 -25.61
CA GLU A 61 15.90 19.28 -24.68
C GLU A 61 16.31 18.19 -23.67
N MET A 62 15.52 17.12 -23.55
CA MET A 62 15.79 15.97 -22.69
C MET A 62 15.31 14.68 -23.38
N PRO A 63 16.02 14.22 -24.42
CA PRO A 63 15.60 13.06 -25.22
C PRO A 63 15.80 11.73 -24.48
N VAL A 64 16.60 11.73 -23.41
CA VAL A 64 16.89 10.56 -22.57
C VAL A 64 16.78 10.98 -21.11
N CYS A 65 16.20 10.11 -20.28
CA CYS A 65 16.12 10.28 -18.85
C CYS A 65 16.60 9.01 -18.15
N PHE A 66 17.61 9.13 -17.30
CA PHE A 66 18.08 8.05 -16.43
C PHE A 66 17.36 8.11 -15.09
N ALA A 67 16.98 6.95 -14.54
CA ALA A 67 16.33 6.83 -13.22
C ALA A 67 15.21 7.86 -12.99
N PRO A 68 14.17 7.92 -13.85
CA PRO A 68 13.12 8.94 -13.76
C PRO A 68 12.24 8.81 -12.51
N HIS A 69 12.31 7.68 -11.79
CA HIS A 69 11.62 7.42 -10.53
C HIS A 69 10.16 7.91 -10.49
N VAL A 70 9.40 7.57 -11.52
CA VAL A 70 7.95 7.81 -11.58
C VAL A 70 7.25 6.52 -11.16
N TYR A 71 6.56 6.55 -10.03
CA TYR A 71 5.90 5.41 -9.42
C TYR A 71 4.42 5.69 -9.14
N THR A 72 3.66 4.63 -8.85
CA THR A 72 2.46 4.77 -8.00
C THR A 72 2.86 4.49 -6.55
N PHE A 73 1.99 4.78 -5.57
CA PHE A 73 2.28 4.42 -4.18
C PHE A 73 2.56 2.92 -4.03
N GLU A 74 1.77 2.09 -4.71
CA GLU A 74 1.95 0.63 -4.70
C GLU A 74 3.33 0.23 -5.19
N ALA A 75 3.73 0.77 -6.35
CA ALA A 75 5.01 0.44 -6.97
C ALA A 75 6.19 0.98 -6.15
N PHE A 76 6.04 2.15 -5.53
CA PHE A 76 7.04 2.73 -4.63
C PHE A 76 7.22 1.86 -3.38
N ALA A 77 6.13 1.50 -2.70
CA ALA A 77 6.13 0.62 -1.55
C ALA A 77 6.73 -0.77 -1.88
N GLU A 78 6.35 -1.37 -3.00
CA GLU A 78 6.93 -2.63 -3.48
C GLU A 78 8.43 -2.52 -3.73
N THR A 79 8.90 -1.41 -4.30
CA THR A 79 10.32 -1.19 -4.57
C THR A 79 11.13 -1.14 -3.27
N ILE A 80 10.61 -0.50 -2.22
CA ILE A 80 11.22 -0.49 -0.89
C ILE A 80 11.25 -1.91 -0.32
N LEU A 81 10.10 -2.61 -0.31
CA LEU A 81 9.99 -3.91 0.33
C LEU A 81 10.81 -5.02 -0.35
N GLN A 82 10.98 -4.93 -1.67
CA GLN A 82 11.81 -5.86 -2.44
C GLN A 82 13.31 -5.65 -2.22
N SER A 83 13.72 -4.48 -1.73
CA SER A 83 15.12 -4.14 -1.49
C SER A 83 15.62 -4.47 -0.09
N LEU A 84 14.74 -4.93 0.80
CA LEU A 84 15.10 -5.38 2.14
C LEU A 84 15.98 -6.65 2.07
N ASP A 85 16.89 -6.82 3.03
CA ASP A 85 17.73 -8.03 3.15
C ASP A 85 16.90 -9.32 3.16
N GLN A 86 15.69 -9.24 3.74
CA GLN A 86 14.69 -10.29 3.73
C GLN A 86 13.41 -9.76 3.10
N PRO A 87 13.27 -9.87 1.76
CA PRO A 87 12.15 -9.29 1.03
C PRO A 87 10.81 -9.81 1.53
N VAL A 88 9.91 -8.90 1.89
CA VAL A 88 8.50 -9.21 2.12
C VAL A 88 7.80 -9.17 0.77
N GLN A 89 7.01 -10.20 0.43
CA GLN A 89 6.34 -10.25 -0.89
C GLN A 89 4.83 -10.16 -0.76
N THR A 90 4.19 -9.66 -1.82
CA THR A 90 2.73 -9.65 -1.93
C THR A 90 2.19 -11.08 -1.97
N LEU A 91 1.12 -11.34 -1.22
CA LEU A 91 0.30 -12.54 -1.37
C LEU A 91 -0.64 -12.33 -2.58
N PRO A 92 -0.54 -13.15 -3.65
CA PRO A 92 -1.47 -13.05 -4.76
C PRO A 92 -2.91 -13.31 -4.32
N GLU A 93 -3.90 -12.65 -4.93
CA GLU A 93 -5.33 -12.78 -4.56
C GLU A 93 -5.83 -14.23 -4.58
N ILE A 94 -5.38 -15.04 -5.55
CA ILE A 94 -5.72 -16.46 -5.61
C ILE A 94 -5.17 -17.21 -4.38
N SER A 95 -3.95 -16.90 -3.97
CA SER A 95 -3.31 -17.47 -2.78
C SER A 95 -3.97 -16.98 -1.49
N LYS A 96 -4.41 -15.71 -1.43
CA LYS A 96 -5.22 -15.16 -0.34
C LYS A 96 -6.51 -15.96 -0.16
N ARG A 97 -7.21 -16.28 -1.26
CA ARG A 97 -8.43 -17.10 -1.21
C ARG A 97 -8.15 -18.52 -0.69
N TYR A 98 -7.08 -19.17 -1.15
CA TYR A 98 -6.69 -20.49 -0.64
C TYR A 98 -6.29 -20.47 0.84
N LEU A 99 -5.56 -19.45 1.26
CA LEU A 99 -5.16 -19.27 2.65
C LEU A 99 -6.39 -19.12 3.55
N LEU A 100 -7.32 -18.23 3.19
CA LEU A 100 -8.57 -18.05 3.94
C LEU A 100 -9.39 -19.34 3.98
N ARG A 101 -9.45 -20.10 2.87
CA ARG A 101 -10.11 -21.40 2.85
C ARG A 101 -9.49 -22.37 3.85
N SER A 102 -8.17 -22.52 3.84
CA SER A 102 -7.45 -23.39 4.77
C SER A 102 -7.72 -22.99 6.23
N ILE A 103 -7.63 -21.69 6.54
CA ILE A 103 -7.88 -21.16 7.88
C ILE A 103 -9.30 -21.47 8.35
N VAL A 104 -10.30 -21.24 7.49
CA VAL A 104 -11.71 -21.52 7.82
C VAL A 104 -11.93 -23.01 8.04
N ASP A 105 -11.40 -23.86 7.16
CA ASP A 105 -11.55 -25.31 7.27
C ASP A 105 -10.88 -25.83 8.57
N ASP A 106 -9.69 -25.34 8.92
CA ASP A 106 -8.98 -25.67 10.16
C ASP A 106 -9.76 -25.24 11.42
N LEU A 107 -10.32 -24.02 11.41
CA LEU A 107 -11.11 -23.47 12.51
C LEU A 107 -12.46 -24.19 12.68
N ILE A 108 -13.05 -24.70 11.59
CA ILE A 108 -14.24 -25.56 11.65
C ILE A 108 -13.87 -26.92 12.25
N ALA A 109 -12.76 -27.52 11.78
CA ALA A 109 -12.29 -28.82 12.27
C ALA A 109 -11.93 -28.78 13.76
N SER A 110 -11.41 -27.66 14.27
CA SER A 110 -11.13 -27.44 15.70
C SER A 110 -12.35 -27.05 16.53
N GLY A 111 -13.53 -26.88 15.90
CA GLY A 111 -14.78 -26.50 16.58
C GLY A 111 -14.86 -25.01 17.00
N GLN A 112 -13.95 -24.18 16.49
CA GLN A 112 -13.88 -22.73 16.78
C GLN A 112 -14.84 -21.90 15.91
N ILE A 113 -15.29 -22.43 14.77
CA ILE A 113 -16.33 -21.84 13.92
C ILE A 113 -17.59 -22.71 13.98
N GLN A 114 -18.70 -22.13 14.44
CA GLN A 114 -19.99 -22.80 14.56
C GLN A 114 -21.09 -21.99 13.86
N TYR A 115 -21.14 -20.67 14.07
CA TYR A 115 -22.10 -19.76 13.47
C TYR A 115 -22.01 -19.77 11.93
N PHE A 116 -20.80 -19.68 11.38
CA PHE A 116 -20.60 -19.69 9.92
C PHE A 116 -20.50 -21.07 9.29
N SER A 117 -20.51 -22.15 10.07
CA SER A 117 -20.29 -23.53 9.58
C SER A 117 -21.23 -23.91 8.42
N SER A 118 -22.50 -23.49 8.50
CA SER A 118 -23.52 -23.76 7.48
C SER A 118 -23.28 -23.08 6.14
N ILE A 119 -22.56 -21.95 6.12
CA ILE A 119 -22.30 -21.16 4.91
C ILE A 119 -20.83 -21.18 4.46
N ALA A 120 -19.93 -21.74 5.27
CA ALA A 120 -18.49 -21.78 4.99
C ALA A 120 -18.15 -22.46 3.64
N GLY A 121 -18.96 -23.43 3.22
CA GLY A 121 -18.81 -24.12 1.93
C GLY A 121 -19.23 -23.30 0.71
N THR A 122 -19.91 -22.16 0.89
CA THR A 122 -20.44 -21.36 -0.23
C THR A 122 -19.34 -20.53 -0.90
N SER A 123 -19.49 -20.28 -2.20
CA SER A 123 -18.48 -19.54 -2.97
C SER A 123 -18.32 -18.09 -2.49
N GLY A 124 -19.40 -17.44 -2.07
CA GLY A 124 -19.40 -16.03 -1.65
C GLY A 124 -18.91 -15.78 -0.22
N PHE A 125 -18.86 -16.81 0.63
CA PHE A 125 -18.45 -16.62 2.03
C PHE A 125 -17.02 -16.10 2.15
N LEU A 126 -16.06 -16.71 1.43
CA LEU A 126 -14.66 -16.27 1.48
C LEU A 126 -14.48 -14.86 0.90
N ASP A 127 -15.30 -14.47 -0.07
CA ASP A 127 -15.25 -13.14 -0.66
C ASP A 127 -15.71 -12.08 0.36
N LEU A 128 -16.76 -12.38 1.14
CA LEU A 128 -17.22 -11.53 2.24
C LEU A 128 -16.18 -11.42 3.37
N ILE A 129 -15.55 -12.53 3.77
CA ILE A 129 -14.48 -12.53 4.78
C ILE A 129 -13.27 -11.74 4.30
N SER A 130 -12.85 -11.95 3.06
CA SER A 130 -11.73 -11.22 2.45
C SER A 130 -11.98 -9.73 2.42
N HIS A 131 -13.20 -9.31 2.02
CA HIS A 131 -13.60 -7.91 2.00
C HIS A 131 -13.63 -7.31 3.41
N PHE A 132 -14.25 -8.00 4.37
CA PHE A 132 -14.32 -7.57 5.76
C PHE A 132 -12.93 -7.35 6.37
N ILE A 133 -11.99 -8.29 6.18
CA ILE A 133 -10.60 -8.13 6.64
C ILE A 133 -9.93 -6.94 5.95
N SER A 134 -10.10 -6.79 4.64
CA SER A 134 -9.56 -5.65 3.89
C SER A 134 -10.11 -4.30 4.38
N GLU A 135 -11.38 -4.22 4.79
CA GLU A 135 -11.96 -3.02 5.39
C GLU A 135 -11.32 -2.70 6.75
N LEU A 136 -11.20 -3.68 7.65
CA LEU A 136 -10.54 -3.48 8.94
C LEU A 136 -9.08 -3.01 8.77
N LYS A 137 -8.35 -3.62 7.84
CA LYS A 137 -6.97 -3.22 7.53
C LYS A 137 -6.89 -1.86 6.86
N ARG A 138 -7.90 -1.42 6.12
CA ARG A 138 -7.91 -0.06 5.57
C ARG A 138 -8.01 0.99 6.67
N GLU A 139 -8.77 0.68 7.72
CA GLU A 139 -8.99 1.55 8.89
C GLU A 139 -7.92 1.36 9.99
N GLU A 140 -6.83 0.65 9.71
CA GLU A 140 -5.76 0.39 10.70
C GLU A 140 -6.22 -0.34 11.96
N ILE A 141 -7.24 -1.19 11.83
CA ILE A 141 -7.78 -2.00 12.92
C ILE A 141 -7.08 -3.37 12.93
N TRP A 142 -6.30 -3.62 13.99
CA TRP A 142 -5.62 -4.89 14.25
C TRP A 142 -6.60 -5.95 14.82
N PRO A 143 -6.32 -7.25 14.67
CA PRO A 143 -7.20 -8.33 15.16
C PRO A 143 -7.54 -8.21 16.66
N GLU A 144 -6.58 -7.79 17.48
CA GLU A 144 -6.74 -7.61 18.91
C GLU A 144 -7.70 -6.45 19.21
N GLN A 145 -7.56 -5.33 18.49
CA GLN A 145 -8.43 -4.16 18.64
C GLN A 145 -9.86 -4.47 18.23
N PHE A 146 -10.04 -5.21 17.13
CA PHE A 146 -11.36 -5.67 16.69
C PHE A 146 -12.00 -6.57 17.76
N SER A 147 -11.25 -7.56 18.24
CA SER A 147 -11.74 -8.50 19.27
C SER A 147 -12.10 -7.80 20.58
N GLU A 148 -11.28 -6.83 21.03
CA GLU A 148 -11.56 -6.00 22.19
C GLU A 148 -12.82 -5.14 22.02
N ALA A 149 -13.00 -4.53 20.85
CA ALA A 149 -14.18 -3.72 20.55
C ALA A 149 -15.46 -4.58 20.60
N CYS A 150 -15.43 -5.76 19.97
CA CYS A 150 -16.54 -6.71 20.02
C CYS A 150 -16.83 -7.21 21.44
N ALA A 151 -15.81 -7.41 22.27
CA ALA A 151 -16.00 -7.81 23.67
C ALA A 151 -16.71 -6.73 24.52
N ARG A 152 -16.51 -5.45 24.20
CA ARG A 152 -17.15 -4.32 24.88
C ARG A 152 -18.60 -4.12 24.43
N LEU A 153 -18.90 -4.42 23.16
CA LEU A 153 -20.22 -4.31 22.58
C LEU A 153 -21.08 -5.51 23.01
N LYS A 154 -22.01 -5.32 23.95
CA LYS A 154 -22.99 -6.35 24.33
C LYS A 154 -24.07 -6.48 23.25
N THR A 155 -23.74 -7.13 22.14
CA THR A 155 -24.66 -7.38 21.02
C THR A 155 -25.13 -8.83 21.00
N ASP A 156 -26.30 -9.06 20.39
CA ASP A 156 -26.81 -10.42 20.12
C ASP A 156 -25.95 -11.16 19.07
N SER A 157 -25.02 -10.46 18.41
CA SER A 157 -24.10 -11.01 17.39
C SER A 157 -22.77 -11.49 17.94
N ARG A 158 -22.61 -11.64 19.26
CA ARG A 158 -21.32 -11.96 19.90
C ARG A 158 -20.59 -13.16 19.31
N GLN A 159 -21.30 -14.24 18.99
CA GLN A 159 -20.68 -15.45 18.42
C GLN A 159 -20.14 -15.20 17.01
N LYS A 160 -20.92 -14.52 16.17
CA LYS A 160 -20.50 -14.10 14.82
C LYS A 160 -19.24 -13.25 14.88
N ASP A 161 -19.24 -12.23 15.75
CA ASP A 161 -18.14 -11.28 15.88
C ASP A 161 -16.86 -11.98 16.39
N GLN A 162 -17.01 -12.91 17.33
CA GLN A 162 -15.90 -13.72 17.83
C GLN A 162 -15.29 -14.61 16.74
N GLU A 163 -16.12 -15.27 15.93
CA GLU A 163 -15.64 -16.10 14.82
C GLU A 163 -14.93 -15.28 13.74
N LEU A 164 -15.43 -14.08 13.42
CA LEU A 164 -14.73 -13.13 12.53
C LEU A 164 -13.35 -12.75 13.10
N GLY A 165 -13.28 -12.50 14.41
CA GLY A 165 -12.03 -12.18 15.09
C GLY A 165 -11.01 -13.32 14.99
N PHE A 166 -11.44 -14.56 15.20
CA PHE A 166 -10.56 -15.74 15.05
C PHE A 166 -10.04 -15.91 13.63
N ILE A 167 -10.90 -15.75 12.62
CA ILE A 167 -10.48 -15.85 11.22
C ILE A 167 -9.46 -14.75 10.90
N TYR A 168 -9.72 -13.51 11.33
CA TYR A 168 -8.83 -12.38 11.07
C TYR A 168 -7.47 -12.55 11.77
N ASP A 169 -7.46 -12.93 13.05
CA ASP A 169 -6.24 -13.21 13.81
C ASP A 169 -5.37 -14.28 13.12
N ARG A 170 -5.97 -15.43 12.81
CA ARG A 170 -5.25 -16.52 12.12
C ARG A 170 -4.73 -16.11 10.75
N TYR A 171 -5.47 -15.28 10.02
CA TYR A 171 -5.03 -14.74 8.74
C TYR A 171 -3.82 -13.82 8.90
N GLN A 172 -3.84 -12.91 9.88
CA GLN A 172 -2.72 -11.99 10.13
C GLN A 172 -1.47 -12.74 10.63
N VAL A 173 -1.63 -13.74 11.51
CA VAL A 173 -0.54 -14.62 11.94
C VAL A 173 0.07 -15.37 10.76
N ALA A 174 -0.77 -15.95 9.89
CA ALA A 174 -0.27 -16.70 8.73
C ALA A 174 0.48 -15.81 7.73
N LEU A 175 -0.01 -14.57 7.49
CA LEU A 175 0.71 -13.59 6.68
C LEU A 175 2.10 -13.29 7.24
N HIS A 176 2.19 -13.08 8.55
CA HIS A 176 3.45 -12.82 9.25
C HIS A 176 4.42 -14.02 9.15
N GLU A 177 3.94 -15.23 9.43
CA GLU A 177 4.75 -16.47 9.35
C GLU A 177 5.30 -16.72 7.93
N MET A 178 4.48 -16.48 6.90
CA MET A 178 4.89 -16.60 5.50
C MET A 178 5.73 -15.42 5.00
N ARG A 179 5.90 -14.36 5.81
CA ARG A 179 6.52 -13.09 5.41
C ARG A 179 5.90 -12.53 4.13
N ARG A 180 4.57 -12.49 4.15
CA ARG A 180 3.73 -11.98 3.07
C ARG A 180 2.91 -10.82 3.58
N TYR A 181 2.62 -9.88 2.70
CA TYR A 181 1.59 -8.87 2.92
C TYR A 181 0.47 -9.03 1.89
N ASP A 182 -0.72 -8.56 2.21
CA ASP A 182 -1.79 -8.31 1.24
C ASP A 182 -1.77 -6.84 0.78
N SER A 183 -2.72 -6.45 -0.06
CA SER A 183 -2.82 -5.10 -0.63
C SER A 183 -2.69 -3.97 0.41
N GLU A 184 -3.37 -4.11 1.55
CA GLU A 184 -3.38 -3.15 2.65
C GLU A 184 -2.11 -3.25 3.48
N GLY A 185 -1.69 -4.46 3.86
CA GLY A 185 -0.49 -4.70 4.64
C GLY A 185 0.80 -4.23 3.96
N ARG A 186 0.81 -4.14 2.61
CA ARG A 186 1.92 -3.59 1.83
C ARG A 186 2.33 -2.20 2.33
N PHE A 187 1.34 -1.31 2.51
CA PHE A 187 1.64 0.07 2.90
C PHE A 187 2.13 0.14 4.34
N TRP A 188 1.60 -0.70 5.23
CA TRP A 188 2.10 -0.78 6.61
C TRP A 188 3.53 -1.26 6.66
N SER A 189 3.87 -2.34 5.94
CA SER A 189 5.24 -2.84 5.89
C SER A 189 6.20 -1.80 5.30
N ALA A 190 5.79 -1.09 4.26
CA ALA A 190 6.61 -0.04 3.66
C ALA A 190 6.81 1.15 4.62
N ARG A 191 5.74 1.58 5.31
CA ARG A 191 5.81 2.62 6.36
C ARG A 191 6.81 2.23 7.45
N THR A 192 6.69 1.02 7.99
CA THR A 192 7.62 0.52 9.03
C THR A 192 9.05 0.49 8.53
N ALA A 193 9.28 -0.02 7.31
CA ALA A 193 10.61 -0.05 6.71
C ALA A 193 11.22 1.37 6.58
N LEU A 194 10.44 2.33 6.11
CA LEU A 194 10.87 3.72 5.98
C LEU A 194 11.18 4.37 7.34
N GLN A 195 10.35 4.12 8.36
CA GLN A 195 10.58 4.60 9.73
C GLN A 195 11.86 4.05 10.35
N GLU A 196 12.22 2.81 10.01
CA GLU A 196 13.47 2.15 10.42
C GLU A 196 14.69 2.59 9.58
N GLY A 197 14.50 3.52 8.63
CA GLY A 197 15.56 4.03 7.77
C GLY A 197 15.92 3.12 6.60
N MET A 198 15.08 2.12 6.29
CA MET A 198 15.24 1.23 5.15
C MET A 198 14.59 1.86 3.90
N TRP A 199 15.31 2.78 3.28
CA TRP A 199 14.87 3.49 2.06
C TRP A 199 15.10 2.70 0.76
N GLY A 200 15.74 1.53 0.87
CA GLY A 200 15.96 0.65 -0.27
C GLY A 200 16.91 1.22 -1.31
N PRO A 201 16.54 1.25 -2.61
CA PRO A 201 17.37 1.88 -3.64
C PRO A 201 17.34 3.41 -3.58
N PHE A 202 16.46 3.98 -2.75
CA PHE A 202 16.32 5.41 -2.60
C PHE A 202 17.25 5.91 -1.51
N GLY A 203 18.00 6.97 -1.82
CA GLY A 203 18.79 7.69 -0.83
C GLY A 203 18.06 8.96 -0.42
N GLN A 204 18.71 10.09 -0.67
CA GLN A 204 18.12 11.40 -0.45
C GLN A 204 17.38 11.86 -1.72
N PHE A 205 16.22 12.48 -1.53
CA PHE A 205 15.50 13.17 -2.60
C PHE A 205 15.79 14.67 -2.59
N ASP A 206 16.11 15.22 -3.76
CA ASP A 206 16.17 16.66 -4.03
C ASP A 206 14.77 17.24 -4.32
N LEU A 207 13.88 16.43 -4.89
CA LEU A 207 12.49 16.81 -5.21
C LEU A 207 11.57 15.60 -5.18
N ILE A 208 10.46 15.72 -4.45
CA ILE A 208 9.33 14.78 -4.48
C ILE A 208 8.13 15.52 -5.06
N VAL A 209 7.48 14.93 -6.07
CA VAL A 209 6.26 15.44 -6.68
C VAL A 209 5.11 14.46 -6.46
N LEU A 210 3.99 14.99 -5.98
CA LEU A 210 2.71 14.30 -5.84
C LEU A 210 1.73 15.02 -6.77
N ASP A 211 1.21 14.33 -7.80
CA ASP A 211 0.26 14.92 -8.75
C ASP A 211 -0.89 13.98 -9.09
N GLY A 212 -2.10 14.54 -9.18
CA GLY A 212 -3.32 13.84 -9.58
C GLY A 212 -4.11 13.16 -8.46
N PHE A 213 -3.69 13.30 -7.20
CA PHE A 213 -4.40 12.74 -6.05
C PHE A 213 -5.61 13.60 -5.66
N ALA A 214 -6.70 12.94 -5.26
CA ALA A 214 -7.86 13.59 -4.63
C ALA A 214 -7.74 13.56 -3.10
N ASP A 215 -7.23 12.45 -2.57
CA ASP A 215 -7.01 12.16 -1.17
C ASP A 215 -5.85 11.16 -1.00
N PHE A 216 -5.47 10.92 0.26
CA PHE A 216 -4.54 9.87 0.65
C PHE A 216 -5.12 9.14 1.87
N THR A 217 -4.83 7.85 1.98
CA THR A 217 -5.13 7.10 3.22
C THR A 217 -4.22 7.55 4.36
N HIS A 218 -4.56 7.20 5.61
CA HIS A 218 -3.72 7.54 6.76
C HIS A 218 -2.28 7.00 6.60
N THR A 219 -2.13 5.73 6.26
CA THR A 219 -0.81 5.12 6.01
C THR A 219 -0.05 5.82 4.87
N GLN A 220 -0.73 6.22 3.79
CA GLN A 220 -0.07 6.95 2.70
C GLN A 220 0.44 8.31 3.17
N TYR A 221 -0.33 9.03 4.01
CA TYR A 221 0.13 10.27 4.62
C TYR A 221 1.35 10.09 5.50
N GLU A 222 1.45 9.00 6.26
CA GLU A 222 2.62 8.72 7.11
C GLU A 222 3.86 8.28 6.32
N ILE A 223 3.69 7.80 5.09
CA ILE A 223 4.80 7.50 4.17
C ILE A 223 5.40 8.80 3.59
N LEU A 224 4.60 9.86 3.44
CA LEU A 224 5.01 11.15 2.88
C LEU A 224 5.78 12.01 3.89
#